data_AF-A0A3B8T2F7-F1
#
_entry.id   AF-A0A3B8T2F7-F1
#
_cell.length_a   1.000
_cell.length_b   1.000
_cell.length_c   1.000
_cell.angle_alpha   90.00
_cell.angle_beta   90.00
_cell.angle_gamma   90.00
#
_symmetry.space_group_name_H-M   'P 1'
#
loop_
_entity.id
_entity.type
_entity.pdbx_description
1 polymer ?
#
loop_
_entity_poly.entity_id
_entity_poly.type
_entity_poly.pdbx_seq_one_letter_code
_entity_poly.pdbx_strand_id
1 'polypeptide(L)' 'VMARANEIKHAIAMQKHVDELQALLVECPVTDDTLIYLQPISQQARATELAVATCIKHNWRLSLQTHKFIGIE' A
#
# COMPACT_ATOMS: atom_id res chain seq x y z
N VAL A 1 9.23 16.79 -0.89
CA VAL A 1 9.22 16.70 0.60
C VAL A 1 8.07 15.78 1.00
N MET A 2 8.35 14.54 1.39
CA MET A 2 7.33 13.59 1.89
C MET A 2 7.00 13.82 3.38
N ALA A 3 7.77 14.68 4.06
CA ALA A 3 7.68 14.99 5.49
C ALA A 3 6.39 15.69 5.97
N ARG A 4 5.36 15.81 5.11
CA ARG A 4 4.04 16.35 5.46
C ARG A 4 2.90 15.38 5.18
N ALA A 5 3.18 14.18 4.66
CA ALA A 5 2.15 13.19 4.43
C ALA A 5 1.77 12.55 5.76
N ASN A 6 0.58 12.89 6.27
CA ASN A 6 -0.03 12.16 7.38
C ASN A 6 -0.37 10.71 6.97
N GLU A 7 -0.61 10.50 5.66
CA GLU A 7 -0.96 9.19 5.11
C GLU A 7 -0.32 9.00 3.73
N ILE A 8 0.22 7.81 3.46
CA ILE A 8 0.71 7.40 2.13
C ILE A 8 -0.22 6.32 1.61
N LYS A 9 -0.88 6.56 0.47
CA LYS A 9 -1.64 5.54 -0.25
C LYS A 9 -0.84 5.10 -1.47
N HIS A 10 -0.32 3.89 -1.44
CA HIS A 10 0.52 3.35 -2.52
C HIS A 10 -0.18 2.20 -3.24
N ALA A 11 -0.26 2.31 -4.56
CA ALA A 11 -0.96 1.36 -5.39
C ALA A 11 -0.03 0.22 -5.81
N ILE A 12 -0.34 -1.01 -5.41
CA ILE A 12 0.51 -2.17 -5.67
C ILE A 12 -0.19 -3.19 -6.56
N ALA A 13 0.58 -3.79 -7.47
CA ALA A 13 0.13 -4.92 -8.29
C ALA A 13 1.12 -6.09 -8.22
N MET A 14 2.40 -5.79 -8.02
CA MET A 14 3.50 -6.75 -8.02
C MET A 14 4.49 -6.39 -6.93
N GLN A 15 5.34 -7.36 -6.57
CA GLN A 15 6.38 -7.21 -5.54
C GLN A 15 7.25 -5.98 -5.81
N LYS A 16 7.60 -5.74 -7.08
CA LYS A 16 8.37 -4.57 -7.50
C LYS A 16 7.84 -3.23 -6.94
N HIS A 17 6.52 -3.02 -6.90
CA HIS A 17 5.97 -1.76 -6.37
C HIS A 17 6.21 -1.62 -4.86
N VAL A 18 6.22 -2.74 -4.13
CA VAL A 18 6.57 -2.75 -2.70
C VAL A 18 8.03 -2.39 -2.52
N ASP A 19 8.93 -2.99 -3.31
CA ASP A 19 10.36 -2.69 -3.25
C ASP A 19 10.64 -1.21 -3.59
N GLU A 20 9.96 -0.66 -4.60
CA GLU A 20 10.04 0.77 -4.95
C GLU A 20 9.55 1.66 -3.81
N LEU A 21 8.42 1.32 -3.16
CA LEU A 21 7.94 2.05 -1.99
C LEU A 21 8.94 1.99 -0.84
N GLN A 22 9.54 0.83 -0.58
CA GLN A 22 10.55 0.69 0.47
C GLN A 22 11.79 1.53 0.19
N ALA A 23 12.30 1.51 -1.05
CA ALA A 23 13.40 2.35 -1.46
C ALA A 23 13.07 3.84 -1.25
N LEU A 24 11.86 4.27 -1.64
CA LEU A 24 11.40 5.64 -1.43
C LEU A 24 11.30 6.02 0.05
N LEU A 25 10.85 5.11 0.92
CA LEU A 25 10.80 5.35 2.37
C LEU A 25 12.19 5.43 3.00
N VAL A 26 13.18 4.73 2.44
CA VAL A 26 14.58 4.83 2.87
C VAL A 26 15.20 6.15 2.41
N GLU A 27 14.98 6.54 1.15
CA GLU A 27 15.48 7.80 0.60
C GLU A 27 14.77 9.03 1.19
N CYS A 28 13.48 8.90 1.50
CA CYS A 28 12.64 9.93 2.08
C CYS A 28 11.95 9.37 3.35
N PRO A 29 12.63 9.40 4.50
CA PRO A 29 12.05 8.95 5.74
C PRO A 29 10.80 9.78 6.06
N VAL A 30 9.74 9.08 6.41
CA VAL A 30 8.50 9.66 6.91
C VAL A 30 8.50 9.69 8.42
N THR A 31 7.64 10.52 9.00
CA THR A 31 7.39 10.52 10.43
C THR A 31 6.77 9.19 10.87
N ASP A 32 7.07 8.74 12.09
CA ASP A 32 6.48 7.52 12.68
C ASP A 32 4.94 7.54 12.70
N ASP A 33 4.35 8.73 12.73
CA ASP A 33 2.89 8.94 12.69
C ASP A 33 2.28 8.73 11.30
N THR A 34 3.11 8.63 10.25
CA THR A 34 2.63 8.50 8.87
C THR A 34 2.04 7.10 8.64
N LEU A 35 0.74 7.04 8.37
CA LEU A 35 0.06 5.79 8.07
C LEU A 35 0.29 5.38 6.60
N ILE A 36 0.90 4.22 6.39
CA ILE A 36 1.11 3.66 5.05
C ILE A 36 -0.02 2.69 4.73
N TYR A 37 -0.68 2.93 3.60
CA TYR A 37 -1.76 2.14 3.05
C TYR A 37 -1.35 1.52 1.72
N LEU A 38 -1.38 0.20 1.64
CA LEU A 38 -1.24 -0.52 0.37
C LEU A 38 -2.60 -0.72 -0.26
N GLN A 39 -2.74 -0.31 -1.51
CA GLN A 39 -3.97 -0.48 -2.29
C GLN A 39 -3.70 -1.41 -3.47
N PRO A 40 -4.23 -2.64 -3.49
CA PRO A 40 -4.11 -3.51 -4.67
C PRO A 40 -4.82 -2.87 -5.86
N ILE A 41 -4.11 -2.73 -6.98
CA ILE A 41 -4.63 -2.11 -8.21
C ILE A 41 -5.71 -2.98 -8.87
N SER A 42 -5.60 -4.30 -8.70
CA SER A 42 -6.44 -5.29 -9.35
C SER A 42 -7.10 -6.22 -8.33
N GLN A 43 -8.27 -6.77 -8.71
CA GLN A 43 -8.98 -7.80 -7.96
C GLN A 43 -8.31 -9.18 -8.04
N GLN A 44 -7.18 -9.29 -8.75
CA GLN A 44 -6.43 -10.54 -8.84
C GLN A 44 -5.99 -11.01 -7.46
N ALA A 45 -6.26 -12.28 -7.13
CA ALA A 45 -5.90 -12.90 -5.86
C ALA A 45 -4.44 -12.65 -5.49
N ARG A 46 -3.53 -12.83 -6.46
CA ARG A 46 -2.09 -12.61 -6.29
C ARG A 46 -1.73 -11.20 -5.80
N ALA A 47 -2.37 -10.15 -6.32
CA ALA A 47 -2.09 -8.77 -5.91
C ALA A 47 -2.62 -8.50 -4.49
N THR A 48 -3.81 -9.03 -4.18
CA THR A 48 -4.43 -8.92 -2.84
C THR A 48 -3.61 -9.68 -1.79
N GLU A 49 -3.22 -10.92 -2.06
CA GLU A 49 -2.39 -11.73 -1.16
C GLU A 49 -1.03 -11.07 -0.89
N LEU A 50 -0.38 -10.57 -1.95
CA LEU A 50 0.86 -9.82 -1.81
C LEU A 50 0.67 -8.57 -0.94
N ALA A 51 -0.41 -7.82 -1.16
CA ALA A 51 -0.71 -6.63 -0.37
C ALA A 51 -0.93 -6.96 1.10
N VAL A 52 -1.72 -7.99 1.40
CA VAL A 52 -1.97 -8.48 2.76
C VAL A 52 -0.68 -8.92 3.43
N ALA A 53 0.12 -9.77 2.76
CA ALA A 53 1.37 -10.29 3.31
C ALA A 53 2.37 -9.16 3.62
N THR A 54 2.47 -8.17 2.73
CA THR A 54 3.34 -7.01 2.92
C THR A 54 2.84 -6.13 4.07
N CYS A 55 1.53 -5.87 4.14
CA CYS A 55 0.92 -5.12 5.23
C CYS A 55 1.21 -5.74 6.59
N ILE A 56 1.05 -7.06 6.72
CA ILE A 56 1.33 -7.78 7.97
C ILE A 56 2.81 -7.69 8.33
N LYS A 57 3.70 -7.89 7.34
CA LYS A 57 5.16 -7.88 7.56
C LYS A 57 5.69 -6.52 8.01
N HIS A 58 5.14 -5.43 7.47
CA HIS A 58 5.61 -4.07 7.73
C HIS A 58 4.71 -3.27 8.66
N ASN A 59 3.69 -3.91 9.25
CA ASN A 59 2.67 -3.28 10.08
C ASN A 59 1.96 -2.09 9.36
N TRP A 60 1.76 -2.23 8.04
CA TRP A 60 1.05 -1.26 7.22
C TRP A 60 -0.44 -1.61 7.11
N ARG A 61 -1.24 -0.64 6.67
CA ARG A 61 -2.69 -0.80 6.48
C ARG A 61 -3.00 -1.23 5.06
N LEU A 62 -4.03 -2.03 4.88
CA LEU A 62 -4.53 -2.42 3.57
C LEU A 62 -5.76 -1.56 3.23
N SER A 63 -5.74 -0.93 2.05
CA SER A 63 -6.87 -0.16 1.52
C SER A 63 -7.50 -0.96 0.38
N LEU A 64 -8.63 -1.62 0.64
CA LEU A 64 -9.39 -2.35 -0.37
C LEU A 64 -10.53 -1.48 -0.92
N GLN A 65 -10.68 -1.46 -2.25
CA GLN A 65 -11.82 -0.83 -2.91
C GLN A 65 -13.06 -1.71 -2.77
N THR A 66 -13.80 -1.57 -1.67
CA THR A 66 -15.03 -2.33 -1.41
C THR A 66 -16.08 -2.17 -2.50
N HIS A 67 -16.21 -0.99 -3.11
CA HIS A 67 -17.15 -0.74 -4.22
C HIS A 67 -16.93 -1.67 -5.42
N LYS A 68 -15.67 -2.03 -5.75
CA LYS A 68 -15.36 -2.99 -6.81
C LYS A 68 -15.75 -4.43 -6.47
N PHE A 69 -15.82 -4.78 -5.18
CA PHE A 69 -16.20 -6.12 -4.71
C PHE A 69 -17.71 -6.27 -4.50
N ILE A 70 -18.43 -5.16 -4.25
CA ILE A 70 -19.88 -5.17 -3.99
C ILE A 70 -20.68 -5.06 -5.29
N GLY A 71 -20.04 -4.83 -6.44
CA GLY A 71 -20.69 -4.82 -7.75
C GLY A 71 -21.64 -3.63 -7.96
N ILE A 72 -21.42 -2.52 -7.23
CA ILE A 72 -22.14 -1.27 -7.45
C ILE A 72 -21.25 -0.38 -8.34
N GLU A 73 -21.62 -0.31 -9.62
CA GLU A 73 -21.19 0.73 -10.57
C GLU A 73 -22.29 1.77 -10.73
#